data_AF-A0A958CMX1-F1
#
_entry.id   AF-A0A958CMX1-F1
#
_cell.length_a   1.000
_cell.length_b   1.000
_cell.length_c   1.000
_cell.angle_alpha   90.00
_cell.angle_beta   90.00
_cell.angle_gamma   90.00
#
_symmetry.space_group_name_H-M   'P 1'
#
loop_
_entity.id
_entity.type
_entity.pdbx_description
1 polymer ?
#
loop_
_entity_poly.entity_id
_entity_poly.type
_entity_poly.pdbx_seq_one_letter_code
_entity_poly.pdbx_strand_id
1 'polypeptide(L)'
;MTTSWGGTSLPDPTNITLQDAFSGAQFETIDGVLHTDERNTELRFQLEWNAITYAQFGTIYTKALTNTSATIIFPLYAESPGLTVLPIRGSLSSTPVGGASEKVNVSCAVRTVT
;
A
#
# COMPACT_ATOMS: atom_id res chain seq x y z
N MET A 1 -1.57 10.37 14.20
CA MET A 1 -0.10 10.29 14.20
C MET A 1 0.33 10.64 12.77
N THR A 2 1.59 10.48 12.37
CA THR A 2 2.02 10.73 10.98
C THR A 2 2.69 9.50 10.42
N THR A 3 2.20 9.02 9.28
CA THR A 3 2.78 7.91 8.55
C THR A 3 3.87 8.50 7.66
N SER A 4 5.08 7.93 7.71
CA SER A 4 6.12 8.29 6.76
C SER A 4 6.06 7.34 5.56
N TRP A 5 6.10 7.89 4.35
CA TRP A 5 6.28 7.11 3.12
C TRP A 5 7.61 7.49 2.50
N GLY A 6 8.64 6.67 2.74
CA GLY A 6 9.98 6.91 2.20
C GLY A 6 10.55 8.25 2.65
N GLY A 7 10.42 8.55 3.94
CA GLY A 7 10.93 9.76 4.59
C GLY A 7 10.03 11.01 4.45
N THR A 8 8.98 10.98 3.63
CA THR A 8 8.02 12.09 3.53
C THR A 8 6.89 11.89 4.53
N SER A 9 6.63 12.88 5.38
CA SER A 9 5.52 12.85 6.34
C SER A 9 4.19 13.04 5.59
N LEU A 10 3.30 12.07 5.72
CA LEU A 10 1.92 12.13 5.26
C LEU A 10 0.98 12.00 6.46
N PRO A 11 -0.27 12.48 6.34
CA PRO A 11 -1.30 12.08 7.29
C PRO A 11 -1.40 10.55 7.33
N ASP A 12 -1.72 9.99 8.48
CA ASP A 12 -2.01 8.56 8.57
C ASP A 12 -3.14 8.20 7.60
N PRO A 13 -3.07 7.03 6.94
CA PRO A 13 -4.22 6.50 6.21
C PRO A 13 -5.43 6.46 7.15
N THR A 14 -6.56 6.96 6.67
CA THR A 14 -7.84 6.88 7.37
C THR A 14 -8.34 5.44 7.45
N ASN A 15 -8.00 4.62 6.47
CA ASN A 15 -8.33 3.20 6.43
C ASN A 15 -7.16 2.39 5.84
N ILE A 16 -6.94 1.21 6.39
CA ILE A 16 -5.95 0.24 5.96
C ILE A 16 -6.65 -1.12 5.93
N THR A 17 -6.81 -1.68 4.74
CA THR A 17 -7.43 -3.00 4.57
C THR A 17 -6.42 -3.96 3.96
N LEU A 18 -6.21 -5.11 4.61
CA LEU A 18 -5.43 -6.20 4.01
C LEU A 18 -6.26 -6.81 2.87
N GLN A 19 -5.68 -6.92 1.69
CA GLN A 19 -6.29 -7.62 0.56
C GLN A 19 -5.66 -8.98 0.38
N ASP A 20 -6.48 -9.98 0.05
CA ASP A 20 -6.00 -11.31 -0.29
C ASP A 20 -5.08 -11.23 -1.51
N ALA A 21 -3.86 -11.75 -1.36
CA ALA A 21 -2.92 -11.85 -2.46
C ALA A 21 -3.34 -13.02 -3.36
N PHE A 22 -3.62 -12.71 -4.64
CA PHE A 22 -3.80 -13.74 -5.66
C PHE A 22 -2.46 -14.46 -5.85
N SER A 23 -2.34 -15.65 -5.27
CA SER A 23 -1.17 -16.52 -5.37
C SER A 23 -1.10 -17.10 -6.79
N GLY A 24 -0.04 -16.77 -7.52
CA GLY A 24 0.37 -17.61 -8.63
C GLY A 24 0.95 -18.89 -8.02
N ALA A 25 0.31 -20.04 -8.23
CA ALA A 25 0.80 -21.31 -7.72
C ALA A 25 2.23 -21.56 -8.18
N GLN A 26 3.17 -21.72 -7.25
CA GLN A 26 4.51 -22.21 -7.54
C GLN A 26 4.48 -23.74 -7.42
N PHE A 27 4.81 -24.43 -8.51
CA PHE A 27 4.86 -25.88 -8.54
C PHE A 27 6.27 -26.32 -8.17
N GLU A 28 6.44 -26.91 -6.98
CA GLU A 28 7.63 -27.68 -6.65
C GLU A 28 7.31 -29.17 -6.73
N THR A 29 8.04 -29.88 -7.59
CA THR A 29 7.94 -31.34 -7.70
C THR A 29 9.01 -31.96 -6.82
N ILE A 30 8.61 -32.45 -5.64
CA ILE A 30 9.48 -33.25 -4.77
C ILE A 30 8.89 -34.67 -4.72
N ASP A 31 9.70 -35.67 -5.05
CA ASP A 31 9.35 -37.09 -4.96
C ASP A 31 8.04 -37.52 -5.67
N GLY A 32 7.70 -36.85 -6.78
CA GLY A 32 6.56 -37.23 -7.63
C GLY A 32 5.18 -36.89 -7.06
N VAL A 33 5.11 -36.20 -5.91
CA VAL A 33 3.86 -35.67 -5.34
C VAL A 33 3.85 -34.16 -5.53
N LEU A 34 2.77 -33.64 -6.12
CA LEU A 34 2.57 -32.21 -6.27
C LEU A 34 2.12 -31.64 -4.92
N HIS A 35 3.02 -30.94 -4.23
CA HIS A 35 2.67 -30.23 -2.99
C HIS A 35 2.28 -28.80 -3.35
N THR A 36 1.02 -28.44 -3.08
CA THR A 36 0.56 -27.03 -3.13
C THR A 36 0.80 -26.39 -1.77
N ASP A 37 1.97 -25.78 -1.59
CA ASP A 37 2.23 -24.92 -0.45
C ASP A 37 1.99 -23.46 -0.89
N GLU A 38 0.87 -22.88 -0.44
CA GLU A 38 0.53 -21.48 -0.75
C GLU A 38 1.38 -20.53 0.11
N ARG A 39 2.68 -20.44 -0.17
CA ARG A 39 3.56 -19.51 0.55
C ARG A 39 3.46 -18.10 -0.05
N ASN A 40 2.37 -17.41 0.28
CA ASN A 40 2.20 -15.99 -0.04
C ASN A 40 3.16 -15.15 0.82
N THR A 41 4.32 -14.78 0.27
CA THR A 41 5.29 -13.89 0.96
C THR A 41 4.97 -12.40 0.79
N GLU A 42 4.07 -12.04 -0.13
CA GLU A 42 3.67 -10.66 -0.40
C GLU A 42 2.29 -10.34 0.20
N LEU A 43 2.25 -9.50 1.24
CA LEU A 43 1.01 -8.94 1.77
C LEU A 43 0.58 -7.74 0.93
N ARG A 44 -0.71 -7.65 0.59
CA ARG A 44 -1.28 -6.49 -0.12
C ARG A 44 -2.15 -5.67 0.83
N PHE A 45 -1.97 -4.36 0.80
CA PHE A 45 -2.75 -3.42 1.59
C PHE A 45 -3.42 -2.41 0.67
N GLN A 46 -4.71 -2.18 0.87
CA GLN A 46 -5.42 -1.02 0.36
C GLN A 46 -5.33 0.10 1.40
N LEU A 47 -4.75 1.22 1.00
CA LEU A 47 -4.59 2.41 1.82
C LEU A 47 -5.55 3.48 1.35
N GLU A 48 -6.25 4.11 2.27
CA GLU A 48 -7.20 5.19 1.96
C GLU A 48 -6.91 6.41 2.84
N TRP A 49 -6.93 7.58 2.22
CA TRP A 49 -6.81 8.88 2.87
C TRP A 49 -8.01 9.73 2.52
N ASN A 50 -8.76 10.15 3.53
CA ASN A 50 -9.92 11.01 3.33
C ASN A 50 -9.57 12.47 3.57
N ALA A 51 -10.07 13.33 2.68
CA ALA A 51 -10.01 14.79 2.78
C ALA A 51 -8.59 15.38 2.95
N ILE A 52 -7.62 14.85 2.20
CA ILE A 52 -6.23 15.35 2.15
C ILE A 52 -6.07 16.51 1.16
N THR A 53 -5.02 17.31 1.34
CA THR A 53 -4.74 18.45 0.46
C THR A 53 -4.15 18.00 -0.89
N TYR A 54 -4.25 18.84 -1.92
CA TYR A 54 -3.63 18.57 -3.22
C TYR A 54 -2.10 18.39 -3.15
N ALA A 55 -1.41 19.05 -2.23
CA ALA A 55 0.03 18.87 -2.04
C ALA A 55 0.36 17.46 -1.49
N GLN A 56 -0.45 16.97 -0.55
CA GLN A 56 -0.33 15.60 -0.02
C GLN A 56 -0.69 14.56 -1.10
N PHE A 57 -1.76 14.81 -1.87
CA PHE A 57 -2.11 13.99 -3.02
C PHE A 57 -0.96 13.94 -4.05
N GLY A 58 -0.33 15.06 -4.38
CA GLY A 58 0.80 15.10 -5.31
C GLY A 58 1.95 14.20 -4.87
N THR A 59 2.24 14.15 -3.57
CA THR A 59 3.25 13.23 -3.03
C THR A 59 2.86 11.77 -3.22
N ILE A 60 1.62 11.39 -2.87
CA ILE A 60 1.11 10.02 -3.04
C ILE A 60 1.12 9.64 -4.53
N TYR A 61 0.66 10.54 -5.40
CA TYR A 61 0.64 10.36 -6.84
C TYR A 61 2.04 10.09 -7.40
N THR A 62 3.03 10.90 -7.03
CA THR A 62 4.42 10.69 -7.49
C THR A 62 4.96 9.34 -7.03
N LYS A 63 4.74 8.95 -5.76
CA LYS A 63 5.19 7.64 -5.25
C LYS A 63 4.52 6.48 -5.99
N ALA A 64 3.22 6.58 -6.23
CA ALA A 64 2.45 5.58 -6.98
C ALA A 64 2.92 5.47 -8.44
N LEU A 65 3.27 6.59 -9.08
CA LEU A 65 3.76 6.63 -10.45
C LEU A 65 5.19 6.08 -10.58
N THR A 66 6.10 6.46 -9.68
CA THR A 66 7.51 6.05 -9.74
C THR A 66 7.74 4.62 -9.29
N ASN A 67 6.75 3.96 -8.65
CA ASN A 67 6.88 2.60 -8.11
C ASN A 67 8.10 2.44 -7.20
N THR A 68 8.44 3.50 -6.48
CA THR A 68 9.62 3.50 -5.62
C THR A 68 9.27 2.75 -4.34
N SER A 69 10.06 1.71 -4.01
CA SER A 69 9.93 1.02 -2.74
C SER A 69 10.20 1.98 -1.60
N ALA A 70 9.41 1.88 -0.56
CA ALA A 70 9.55 2.76 0.58
C ALA A 70 9.00 2.11 1.84
N THR A 71 9.66 2.37 2.95
CA THR A 71 9.16 1.99 4.27
C THR A 71 7.92 2.82 4.60
N ILE A 72 6.84 2.13 4.93
CA ILE A 72 5.63 2.68 5.55
C ILE A 72 5.57 2.17 6.98
N ILE A 73 5.47 3.10 7.93
CA ILE A 73 5.23 2.78 9.34
C ILE A 73 3.72 2.78 9.56
N PHE A 74 3.13 1.61 9.77
CA PHE A 74 1.71 1.51 10.10
C PHE A 74 1.50 1.62 11.60
N PRO A 75 0.76 2.62 12.10
CA PRO A 75 0.52 2.76 13.55
C PRO A 75 -0.27 1.60 14.16
N LEU A 76 -1.05 0.87 13.36
CA LEU A 76 -1.82 -0.30 13.81
C LEU A 76 -0.98 -1.58 13.94
N TYR A 77 0.16 -1.66 13.25
CA TYR A 77 1.09 -2.80 13.31
C TYR A 77 2.35 -2.42 14.10
N ALA A 78 2.17 -1.65 15.18
CA ALA A 78 3.20 -0.87 15.91
C ALA A 78 4.40 -1.64 16.49
N GLU A 79 4.59 -2.93 16.21
CA GLU A 79 5.78 -3.66 16.59
C GLU A 79 6.76 -3.77 15.40
N SER A 80 7.61 -2.73 15.24
CA SER A 80 8.98 -2.70 14.69
C SER A 80 9.38 -3.51 13.43
N PRO A 81 10.21 -2.97 12.49
CA PRO A 81 10.29 -1.61 11.96
C PRO A 81 9.21 -1.46 10.86
N GLY A 82 8.95 -0.26 10.32
CA GLY A 82 7.96 -0.13 9.23
C GLY A 82 8.14 -1.15 8.09
N LEU A 83 7.05 -1.48 7.40
CA LEU A 83 7.09 -2.42 6.28
C LEU A 83 7.61 -1.73 5.03
N THR A 84 8.58 -2.33 4.34
CA THR A 84 8.95 -1.88 2.99
C THR A 84 7.86 -2.31 2.02
N VAL A 85 7.22 -1.33 1.38
CA VAL A 85 6.15 -1.57 0.43
C VAL A 85 6.43 -0.94 -0.93
N LEU A 86 5.82 -1.51 -1.95
CA LEU A 86 5.78 -1.02 -3.32
C LEU A 86 4.33 -0.71 -3.71
N PRO A 87 4.02 0.49 -4.25
CA PRO A 87 2.72 0.74 -4.82
C PRO A 87 2.44 -0.18 -6.02
N ILE A 88 1.19 -0.60 -6.17
CA ILE A 88 0.70 -1.36 -7.32
C ILE A 88 0.29 -0.39 -8.41
N ARG A 89 0.89 -0.49 -9.61
CA ARG A 89 0.53 0.37 -10.75
C ARG A 89 -0.95 0.29 -11.08
N GLY A 90 -1.54 1.44 -11.38
CA GLY A 90 -2.95 1.54 -11.77
C GLY A 90 -3.95 1.39 -10.63
N SER A 91 -3.49 1.17 -9.39
CA SER A 91 -4.37 1.07 -8.20
C SER A 91 -4.73 2.43 -7.58
N LEU A 92 -4.07 3.50 -8.01
CA LEU A 92 -4.31 4.84 -7.47
C LEU A 92 -5.67 5.35 -7.98
N SER A 93 -6.54 5.71 -7.05
CA SER A 93 -7.81 6.37 -7.31
C SER A 93 -7.93 7.63 -6.48
N SER A 94 -8.54 8.67 -7.04
CA SER A 94 -8.80 9.92 -6.32
C SER A 94 -10.17 10.51 -6.67
N THR A 95 -10.84 11.07 -5.67
CA THR A 95 -12.14 11.73 -5.83
C THR A 95 -12.15 13.06 -5.08
N PRO A 96 -12.58 14.17 -5.71
CA PRO A 96 -12.71 15.46 -5.02
C PRO A 96 -13.72 15.38 -3.87
N VAL A 97 -13.45 16.09 -2.77
CA VAL A 97 -14.41 16.21 -1.66
C VAL A 97 -15.35 17.39 -1.95
N GLY A 98 -16.64 17.11 -2.11
CA GLY A 98 -17.66 18.15 -2.32
C GLY A 98 -17.71 19.14 -1.14
N GLY A 99 -17.67 20.44 -1.44
CA GLY A 99 -17.83 21.51 -0.45
C GLY A 99 -16.53 22.21 0.01
N ALA A 100 -15.34 21.67 -0.30
CA ALA A 100 -14.07 22.34 -0.07
C ALA A 100 -13.14 22.14 -1.28
N SER A 101 -12.88 23.22 -2.02
CA SER A 101 -12.22 23.24 -3.33
C SER A 101 -10.74 22.82 -3.36
N GLU A 102 -10.20 22.28 -2.27
CA GLU A 102 -8.78 21.95 -2.13
C GLU A 102 -8.51 20.58 -1.49
N LYS A 103 -9.55 19.76 -1.32
CA LYS A 103 -9.45 18.44 -0.67
C LYS A 103 -9.86 17.30 -1.59
N VAL A 104 -9.16 16.18 -1.42
CA VAL A 104 -9.31 14.98 -2.26
C VAL A 104 -9.30 13.75 -1.34
N ASN A 105 -10.17 12.79 -1.62
CA ASN A 105 -10.06 11.43 -1.08
C ASN A 105 -9.21 10.60 -2.02
N VAL A 106 -8.25 9.87 -1.49
CA VAL A 106 -7.27 9.12 -2.29
C VAL A 106 -7.19 7.70 -1.76
N SER A 107 -7.12 6.73 -2.67
CA SER A 107 -6.86 5.34 -2.32
C SER A 107 -5.79 4.75 -3.22
N CYS A 108 -4.97 3.85 -2.68
CA CYS A 108 -3.88 3.19 -3.40
C CYS A 108 -3.61 1.82 -2.78
N ALA A 109 -3.36 0.82 -3.63
CA ALA A 109 -2.91 -0.48 -3.19
C ALA A 109 -1.38 -0.54 -3.15
N VAL A 110 -0.83 -1.12 -2.10
CA VAL A 110 0.60 -1.38 -1.93
C VAL A 110 0.82 -2.85 -1.62
N ARG A 111 1.98 -3.40 -1.98
CA ARG A 111 2.41 -4.75 -1.61
C ARG A 111 3.71 -4.72 -0.82
N THR A 112 3.93 -5.65 0.09
CA THR A 112 5.22 -5.77 0.78
C THR A 112 6.32 -6.24 -0.17
N VAL A 113 7.54 -5.79 0.12
CA VAL A 113 8.76 -6.29 -0.51
C VAL A 113 9.52 -7.03 0.58
N THR A 114 9.68 -8.34 0.41
CA THR A 114 10.60 -9.15 1.23
C THR A 114 12.04 -8.95 0.78
#